data_AF-A0A2V8IVP0-F1
#
_entry.id   AF-A0A2V8IVP0-F1
#
_cell.length_a   1.000
_cell.length_b   1.000
_cell.length_c   1.000
_cell.angle_alpha   90.00
_cell.angle_beta   90.00
_cell.angle_gamma   90.00
#
_symmetry.space_group_name_H-M   'P 1'
#
loop_
_entity.id
_entity.type
_entity.pdbx_description
1 polymer ?
#
loop_
_entity_poly.entity_id
_entity_poly.type
_entity_poly.pdbx_seq_one_letter_code
_entity_poly.pdbx_strand_id
1 'polypeptide(L)'
;MPTVSVEPLKEGQTSLEKALEVCEALAGAKRGLSVTELSRAVNRPVSTVHRLLAVLKRRGYVRQEEDTARYTLTLKMLDLSFRLLGRSELRLHAYPVLREFALRGGPRAFMAMPSAGEVTYVWKAGPDEVSMHTAYGREMPGHCAMFFQETPARRLSCVRLANARDAVQADRVLLRFGPPETSHGAQRLLCTCAPVHDYTGREVARVGVFAHGASESPFVGEQPKSAIELARLISLRLGHVSGLAANVQ
;
A
#
# COMPACT_ATOMS: atom_id res chain seq x y z
N MET A 1 12.50 -9.93 -8.49
CA MET A 1 12.72 -8.96 -7.41
C MET A 1 13.75 -7.96 -7.91
N PRO A 2 13.43 -6.68 -8.13
CA PRO A 2 14.46 -5.69 -8.36
C PRO A 2 14.90 -5.09 -7.03
N THR A 3 16.22 -5.04 -6.88
CA THR A 3 17.00 -4.47 -5.80
C THR A 3 16.81 -2.95 -5.75
N VAL A 4 16.55 -2.41 -4.56
CA VAL A 4 16.50 -0.97 -4.32
C VAL A 4 17.94 -0.43 -4.37
N SER A 5 18.22 0.42 -5.36
CA SER A 5 19.48 1.17 -5.42
C SER A 5 19.25 2.55 -4.81
N VAL A 6 19.54 2.67 -3.51
CA VAL A 6 19.64 3.97 -2.82
C VAL A 6 21.00 4.57 -3.17
N GLU A 7 21.06 5.71 -3.87
CA GLU A 7 22.32 6.45 -4.01
C GLU A 7 22.75 7.04 -2.66
N PRO A 8 24.05 7.05 -2.34
CA PRO A 8 24.52 6.93 -0.97
C PRO A 8 24.47 8.26 -0.22
N LEU A 9 23.81 8.27 0.94
CA LEU A 9 24.33 9.04 2.07
C LEU A 9 25.73 8.48 2.35
N LYS A 10 26.76 9.29 2.14
CA LYS A 10 28.15 8.91 2.37
C LYS A 10 28.47 8.94 3.87
N GLU A 11 27.69 8.19 4.66
CA GLU A 11 27.89 7.93 6.07
C GLU A 11 27.51 6.46 6.32
N GLY A 12 28.36 5.72 7.04
CA GLY A 12 28.13 4.29 7.25
C GLY A 12 26.75 4.05 7.86
N GLN A 13 25.99 3.11 7.29
CA GLN A 13 24.63 2.77 7.76
C GLN A 13 24.54 2.77 9.28
N THR A 14 23.57 3.50 9.80
CA THR A 14 23.37 3.69 11.23
C THR A 14 22.96 2.37 11.88
N SER A 15 23.18 2.24 13.19
CA SER A 15 22.72 1.08 13.96
C SER A 15 21.18 0.91 13.90
N LEU A 16 20.45 2.00 13.63
CA LEU A 16 19.00 1.98 13.48
C LEU A 16 18.57 1.31 12.18
N GLU A 17 19.14 1.72 11.03
CA GLU A 17 18.85 1.10 9.73
C GLU A 17 19.13 -0.40 9.77
N LYS A 18 20.27 -0.78 10.35
CA LYS A 18 20.66 -2.19 10.54
C LYS A 18 19.62 -2.98 11.35
N ALA A 19 19.07 -2.38 12.40
CA ALA A 19 18.04 -3.03 13.22
C ALA A 19 16.71 -3.17 12.46
N LEU A 20 16.33 -2.17 11.67
CA LEU A 20 15.10 -2.20 10.86
C LEU A 20 15.17 -3.27 9.77
N GLU A 21 16.29 -3.40 9.06
CA GLU A 21 16.48 -4.47 8.07
C GLU A 21 16.34 -5.87 8.69
N VAL A 22 16.84 -6.08 9.93
CA VAL A 22 16.66 -7.35 10.65
C VAL A 22 15.18 -7.60 10.95
N CYS A 23 14.44 -6.57 11.36
CA CYS A 23 12.99 -6.68 11.57
C CYS A 23 12.25 -7.02 10.26
N GLU A 24 12.60 -6.37 9.16
CA GLU A 24 11.99 -6.60 7.84
C GLU A 24 12.27 -8.03 7.33
N ALA A 25 13.51 -8.52 7.48
CA ALA A 25 13.87 -9.89 7.14
C ALA A 25 13.05 -10.91 7.96
N LEU A 26 12.81 -10.64 9.24
CA LEU A 26 11.97 -11.49 10.10
C LEU A 26 10.48 -11.42 9.74
N ALA A 27 9.98 -10.26 9.29
CA ALA A 27 8.58 -10.09 8.90
C ALA A 27 8.17 -11.01 7.74
N GLY A 28 9.09 -11.30 6.81
CA GLY A 28 8.86 -12.23 5.70
C GLY A 28 8.92 -13.71 6.07
N ALA A 29 9.39 -14.07 7.27
CA ALA A 29 9.70 -15.45 7.64
C ALA A 29 8.65 -16.06 8.59
N LYS A 30 7.66 -16.78 8.04
CA LYS A 30 6.55 -17.41 8.81
C LYS A 30 7.01 -18.29 10.00
N ARG A 31 8.20 -18.92 9.91
CA ARG A 31 8.78 -19.79 10.96
C ARG A 31 9.93 -19.14 11.76
N GLY A 32 10.18 -17.85 11.53
CA GLY A 32 11.37 -17.18 12.06
C GLY A 32 12.69 -17.64 11.42
N LEU A 33 13.76 -16.95 11.77
CA LEU A 33 15.09 -17.17 11.20
C LEU A 33 16.14 -17.37 12.31
N SER A 34 17.11 -18.24 12.07
CA SER A 34 18.30 -18.33 12.91
C SER A 34 19.21 -17.10 12.73
N VAL A 35 20.16 -16.89 13.63
CA VAL A 35 21.12 -15.78 13.51
C VAL A 35 21.99 -15.89 12.24
N THR A 36 22.30 -17.11 11.78
CA THR A 36 23.08 -17.34 10.56
C THR A 36 22.25 -17.13 9.30
N GLU A 37 20.97 -17.52 9.32
CA GLU A 37 20.04 -17.21 8.23
C GLU A 37 19.82 -15.70 8.12
N LEU A 38 19.63 -15.00 9.24
CA LEU A 38 19.51 -13.54 9.26
C LEU A 38 20.77 -12.86 8.74
N SER A 39 21.95 -13.28 9.20
CA SER A 39 23.25 -12.79 8.72
C SER A 39 23.37 -12.85 7.21
N ARG A 40 22.92 -13.94 6.59
CA ARG A 40 22.88 -14.08 5.13
C ARG A 40 21.80 -13.18 4.50
N ALA A 41 20.60 -13.14 5.09
CA ALA A 41 19.48 -12.37 4.55
C ALA A 41 19.75 -10.87 4.50
N VAL A 42 20.39 -10.30 5.52
CA VAL A 42 20.72 -8.86 5.58
C VAL A 42 22.16 -8.55 5.14
N ASN A 43 22.92 -9.56 4.70
CA ASN A 43 24.34 -9.45 4.30
C ASN A 43 25.23 -8.75 5.35
N ARG A 44 25.20 -9.25 6.60
CA ARG A 44 25.97 -8.68 7.72
C ARG A 44 26.67 -9.76 8.53
N PRO A 45 27.82 -9.46 9.18
CA PRO A 45 28.48 -10.41 10.07
C PRO A 45 27.55 -10.90 11.18
N VAL A 46 27.63 -12.20 11.49
CA VAL A 46 26.85 -12.85 12.55
C VAL A 46 26.96 -12.10 13.88
N SER A 47 28.15 -11.60 14.22
CA SER A 47 28.40 -10.81 15.44
C SER A 47 27.58 -9.51 15.48
N THR A 48 27.37 -8.86 14.34
CA THR A 48 26.56 -7.65 14.23
C THR A 48 25.08 -7.98 14.41
N VAL A 49 24.58 -8.99 13.69
CA VAL A 49 23.18 -9.42 13.79
C VAL A 49 22.85 -9.88 15.21
N HIS A 50 23.75 -10.61 15.86
CA HIS A 50 23.58 -11.04 17.25
C HIS A 50 23.42 -9.84 18.21
N ARG A 51 24.23 -8.77 18.05
CA ARG A 51 24.11 -7.55 18.86
C ARG A 51 22.79 -6.82 18.62
N LEU A 52 22.33 -6.75 17.37
CA LEU A 52 21.04 -6.14 17.01
C LEU A 52 19.88 -6.94 17.62
N LEU A 53 19.88 -8.27 17.46
CA LEU A 53 18.89 -9.17 18.03
C LEU A 53 18.85 -9.08 19.56
N ALA A 54 20.00 -8.95 20.22
CA ALA A 54 20.04 -8.76 21.67
C ALA A 54 19.31 -7.47 22.09
N VAL A 55 19.50 -6.36 21.37
CA VAL A 55 18.79 -5.10 21.64
C VAL A 55 17.30 -5.25 21.35
N LEU A 56 16.95 -5.79 20.17
CA LEU A 56 15.56 -5.99 19.75
C LEU A 56 14.81 -6.92 20.71
N LYS A 57 15.46 -7.99 21.21
CA LYS A 57 14.90 -8.94 22.19
C LYS A 57 14.66 -8.25 23.54
N ARG A 58 15.65 -7.53 24.07
CA ARG A 58 15.49 -6.74 25.32
C ARG A 58 14.40 -5.69 25.21
N ARG A 59 14.24 -5.07 24.04
CA ARG A 59 13.18 -4.09 23.77
C ARG A 59 11.86 -4.77 23.41
N GLY A 60 11.80 -6.09 23.30
CA GLY A 60 10.58 -6.86 23.04
C GLY A 60 10.06 -6.81 21.61
N TYR A 61 10.87 -6.39 20.64
CA TYR A 61 10.52 -6.40 19.20
C TYR A 61 10.66 -7.78 18.57
N VAL A 62 11.58 -8.60 19.10
CA VAL A 62 11.78 -9.99 18.67
C VAL A 62 11.72 -10.91 19.88
N ARG A 63 11.34 -12.16 19.65
CA ARG A 63 11.50 -13.26 20.59
C ARG A 63 12.43 -14.30 19.99
N GLN A 64 13.14 -15.04 20.83
CA GLN A 64 13.89 -16.21 20.44
C GLN A 64 13.16 -17.44 20.98
N GLU A 65 12.81 -18.38 20.11
CA GLU A 65 12.21 -19.66 20.52
C GLU A 65 13.23 -20.52 21.23
N GLU A 66 12.84 -21.14 22.35
CA GLU A 66 13.74 -21.93 23.20
C GLU A 66 14.23 -23.20 22.50
N ASP A 67 13.34 -23.92 21.83
CA ASP A 67 13.67 -25.22 21.22
C ASP A 67 14.53 -25.10 19.96
N THR A 68 14.36 -24.02 19.20
CA THR A 68 14.97 -23.89 17.86
C THR A 68 16.01 -22.79 17.77
N ALA A 69 16.14 -21.96 18.82
CA ALA A 69 16.93 -20.73 18.83
C ALA A 69 16.61 -19.75 17.68
N ARG A 70 15.49 -19.95 16.97
CA ARG A 70 15.03 -19.07 15.89
C ARG A 70 14.42 -17.81 16.46
N TYR A 71 14.62 -16.71 15.76
CA TYR A 71 14.06 -15.42 16.10
C TYR A 71 12.78 -15.17 15.29
N THR A 72 11.77 -14.62 15.95
CA THR A 72 10.51 -14.19 15.35
C THR A 72 10.19 -12.76 15.79
N LEU A 73 9.47 -12.01 14.95
CA LEU A 73 8.89 -10.73 15.39
C LEU A 73 7.80 -11.00 16.44
N THR A 74 7.72 -10.13 17.44
CA THR A 74 6.59 -10.10 18.36
C THR A 74 5.49 -9.18 17.82
N LEU A 75 4.35 -9.15 18.50
CA LEU A 75 3.27 -8.19 18.24
C LEU A 75 3.59 -6.77 18.71
N LYS A 76 4.79 -6.48 19.23
CA LYS A 76 5.13 -5.13 19.71
C LYS A 76 5.07 -4.06 18.61
N MET A 77 5.53 -4.38 17.39
CA MET A 77 5.37 -3.46 16.25
C MET A 77 3.89 -3.22 15.97
N LEU A 78 3.06 -4.25 16.03
CA LEU A 78 1.62 -4.14 15.83
C LEU A 78 0.93 -3.32 16.94
N ASP A 79 1.34 -3.46 18.21
CA ASP A 79 0.84 -2.63 19.32
C ASP A 79 1.19 -1.15 19.13
N LEU A 80 2.43 -0.83 18.74
CA LEU A 80 2.80 0.54 18.40
C LEU A 80 1.98 1.08 17.23
N SER A 81 1.78 0.26 16.20
CA SER A 81 0.90 0.58 15.09
C SER A 81 -0.54 0.76 15.54
N PHE A 82 -1.08 -0.06 16.44
CA PHE A 82 -2.45 0.12 16.95
C PHE A 82 -2.62 1.38 17.78
N ARG A 83 -1.62 1.77 18.58
CA ARG A 83 -1.64 3.06 19.29
C ARG A 83 -1.57 4.25 18.34
N LEU A 84 -0.89 4.09 17.21
CA LEU A 84 -0.89 5.07 16.12
C LEU A 84 -2.20 5.05 15.32
N LEU A 85 -2.76 3.86 15.05
CA LEU A 85 -4.01 3.63 14.31
C LEU A 85 -5.26 4.00 15.12
N GLY A 86 -5.20 3.95 16.45
CA GLY A 86 -6.19 4.60 17.31
C GLY A 86 -6.27 6.12 17.08
N ARG A 87 -5.33 6.69 16.32
CA ARG A 87 -5.37 8.06 15.79
C ARG A 87 -5.61 8.13 14.26
N SER A 88 -5.63 6.99 13.57
CA SER A 88 -5.79 6.86 12.11
C SER A 88 -6.92 5.88 11.81
N GLU A 89 -8.15 6.31 12.09
CA GLU A 89 -9.40 5.54 11.91
C GLU A 89 -9.54 5.00 10.48
N LEU A 90 -9.05 5.76 9.49
CA LEU A 90 -9.10 5.42 8.07
C LEU A 90 -8.63 3.98 7.76
N ARG A 91 -7.45 3.57 8.25
CA ARG A 91 -6.90 2.24 7.93
C ARG A 91 -7.69 1.11 8.58
N LEU A 92 -8.15 1.31 9.81
CA LEU A 92 -8.98 0.34 10.54
C LEU A 92 -10.31 0.08 9.81
N HIS A 93 -10.91 1.13 9.28
CA HIS A 93 -12.16 1.03 8.52
C HIS A 93 -11.97 0.54 7.09
N ALA A 94 -10.85 0.90 6.47
CA ALA A 94 -10.52 0.58 5.09
C ALA A 94 -10.13 -0.87 4.85
N TYR A 95 -9.24 -1.42 5.69
CA TYR A 95 -8.62 -2.72 5.45
C TYR A 95 -9.64 -3.86 5.28
N PRO A 96 -10.69 -3.99 6.11
CA PRO A 96 -11.69 -5.05 5.93
C PRO A 96 -12.40 -4.99 4.57
N VAL A 97 -12.72 -3.77 4.10
CA VAL A 97 -13.38 -3.55 2.80
C VAL A 97 -12.46 -3.94 1.65
N LEU A 98 -11.19 -3.49 1.69
CA LEU A 98 -10.19 -3.83 0.68
C LEU A 98 -9.88 -5.33 0.64
N ARG A 99 -9.77 -5.96 1.81
CA ARG A 99 -9.51 -7.40 1.93
C ARG A 99 -10.63 -8.21 1.29
N GLU A 100 -11.88 -7.86 1.58
CA GLU A 100 -13.04 -8.53 1.02
C GLU A 100 -13.10 -8.37 -0.51
N PHE A 101 -12.85 -7.15 -1.00
CA PHE A 101 -12.76 -6.89 -2.44
C PHE A 101 -11.67 -7.73 -3.12
N ALA A 102 -10.48 -7.82 -2.52
CA ALA A 102 -9.39 -8.65 -3.04
C ALA A 102 -9.76 -10.14 -3.07
N LEU A 103 -10.41 -10.67 -2.02
CA LEU A 103 -10.79 -12.08 -1.95
C LEU A 103 -11.81 -12.50 -3.01
N ARG A 104 -12.73 -11.60 -3.39
CA ARG A 104 -13.76 -11.83 -4.43
C ARG A 104 -13.19 -11.97 -5.85
N GLY A 105 -11.87 -11.88 -6.03
CA GLY A 105 -11.22 -11.96 -7.34
C GLY A 105 -11.17 -10.62 -8.07
N GLY A 106 -11.35 -9.52 -7.34
CA GLY A 106 -11.18 -8.18 -7.90
C GLY A 106 -9.75 -7.93 -8.42
N PRO A 107 -9.56 -6.98 -9.36
CA PRO A 107 -8.23 -6.51 -9.75
C PRO A 107 -7.46 -5.96 -8.54
N ARG A 108 -6.13 -5.76 -8.69
CA ARG A 108 -5.29 -5.21 -7.62
C ARG A 108 -5.86 -3.85 -7.17
N ALA A 109 -6.09 -3.71 -5.87
CA ALA A 109 -6.62 -2.49 -5.27
C ALA A 109 -5.51 -1.73 -4.54
N PHE A 110 -5.68 -0.41 -4.46
CA PHE A 110 -4.80 0.46 -3.70
C PHE A 110 -5.60 1.54 -2.98
N MET A 111 -5.02 2.05 -1.90
CA MET A 111 -5.51 3.18 -1.15
C MET A 111 -4.39 4.18 -0.97
N ALA A 112 -4.56 5.38 -1.48
CA ALA A 112 -3.63 6.48 -1.33
C ALA A 112 -4.11 7.42 -0.21
N MET A 113 -3.22 7.77 0.71
CA MET A 113 -3.43 8.74 1.78
C MET A 113 -2.50 9.94 1.56
N PRO A 114 -2.94 10.97 0.80
CA PRO A 114 -2.07 12.08 0.42
C PRO A 114 -1.45 12.81 1.60
N SER A 115 -2.23 13.05 2.67
CA SER A 115 -1.79 13.77 3.87
C SER A 115 -0.71 13.04 4.68
N ALA A 116 -0.61 11.72 4.53
CA ALA A 116 0.34 10.89 5.25
C ALA A 116 1.55 10.46 4.41
N GLY A 117 1.59 10.83 3.11
CA GLY A 117 2.71 10.45 2.24
C GLY A 117 2.84 8.95 2.01
N GLU A 118 1.73 8.20 2.13
CA GLU A 118 1.72 6.73 2.08
C GLU A 118 0.62 6.18 1.17
N VAL A 119 0.88 5.03 0.55
CA VAL A 119 -0.09 4.29 -0.27
C VAL A 119 -0.07 2.82 0.14
N THR A 120 -1.23 2.29 0.52
CA THR A 120 -1.41 0.88 0.88
C THR A 120 -2.01 0.10 -0.30
N TYR A 121 -1.31 -0.95 -0.70
CA TYR A 121 -1.68 -1.92 -1.73
C TYR A 121 -2.27 -3.16 -1.11
N VAL A 122 -3.35 -3.67 -1.69
CA VAL A 122 -4.00 -4.91 -1.27
C VAL A 122 -4.30 -5.77 -2.50
N TRP A 123 -3.87 -7.03 -2.48
CA TRP A 123 -4.11 -7.97 -3.56
C TRP A 123 -4.28 -9.40 -3.06
N LYS A 124 -4.96 -10.22 -3.85
CA LYS A 124 -5.10 -11.66 -3.61
C LYS A 124 -3.78 -12.37 -3.90
N ALA A 125 -3.23 -13.08 -2.92
CA ALA A 125 -1.98 -13.84 -3.01
C ALA A 125 -2.21 -15.36 -3.08
N GLY A 126 -3.42 -15.83 -2.72
CA GLY A 126 -3.84 -17.23 -2.81
C GLY A 126 -5.37 -17.34 -2.68
N PRO A 127 -5.95 -18.55 -2.68
CA PRO A 127 -7.40 -18.76 -2.61
C PRO A 127 -8.09 -17.98 -1.48
N ASP A 128 -7.48 -17.99 -0.29
CA ASP A 128 -7.94 -17.29 0.92
C ASP A 128 -6.86 -16.37 1.53
N GLU A 129 -5.76 -16.14 0.79
CA GLU A 129 -4.63 -15.33 1.24
C GLU A 129 -4.68 -13.95 0.57
N VAL A 130 -4.65 -12.90 1.37
CA VAL A 130 -4.55 -11.51 0.93
C VAL A 130 -3.22 -10.96 1.42
N SER A 131 -2.46 -10.37 0.49
CA SER A 131 -1.23 -9.67 0.81
C SER A 131 -1.46 -8.17 0.82
N MET A 132 -0.67 -7.48 1.63
CA MET A 132 -0.68 -6.04 1.77
C MET A 132 0.74 -5.50 1.77
N HIS A 133 0.94 -4.37 1.11
CA HIS A 133 2.22 -3.63 1.13
C HIS A 133 1.91 -2.15 1.19
N THR A 134 2.61 -1.40 2.03
CA THR A 134 2.48 0.07 2.05
C THR A 134 3.79 0.68 1.57
N ALA A 135 3.70 1.50 0.53
CA ALA A 135 4.81 2.30 0.03
C ALA A 135 4.75 3.70 0.65
N TYR A 136 5.93 4.28 0.92
CA TYR A 136 6.10 5.59 1.52
C TYR A 136 7.01 6.45 0.64
N GLY A 137 6.71 7.75 0.53
CA GLY A 137 7.57 8.68 -0.19
C GLY A 137 7.78 8.32 -1.67
N ARG A 138 9.04 8.36 -2.15
CA ARG A 138 9.39 8.25 -3.59
C ARG A 138 9.34 6.84 -4.19
N GLU A 139 9.04 5.83 -3.38
CA GLU A 139 8.89 4.45 -3.87
C GLU A 139 7.50 4.16 -4.45
N MET A 140 6.66 5.19 -4.57
CA MET A 140 5.29 5.05 -5.01
C MET A 140 5.19 4.71 -6.50
N PRO A 141 4.48 3.62 -6.84
CA PRO A 141 4.11 3.31 -8.21
C PRO A 141 3.48 4.47 -8.98
N GLY A 142 3.71 4.47 -10.29
CA GLY A 142 3.27 5.56 -11.18
C GLY A 142 1.79 5.90 -11.10
N HIS A 143 0.89 4.94 -10.81
CA HIS A 143 -0.56 5.22 -10.66
C HIS A 143 -0.90 6.15 -9.48
N CYS A 144 0.06 6.45 -8.60
CA CYS A 144 -0.07 7.42 -7.51
C CYS A 144 0.40 8.83 -7.92
N ALA A 145 0.92 9.02 -9.13
CA ALA A 145 1.42 10.30 -9.65
C ALA A 145 0.43 11.46 -9.50
N MET A 146 -0.87 11.16 -9.59
CA MET A 146 -1.96 12.13 -9.44
C MET A 146 -2.07 12.76 -8.04
N PHE A 147 -1.38 12.21 -7.03
CA PHE A 147 -1.41 12.68 -5.64
C PHE A 147 -0.12 13.36 -5.19
N PHE A 148 1.02 12.92 -5.70
CA PHE A 148 2.33 13.32 -5.18
C PHE A 148 3.17 14.17 -6.16
N GLN A 149 2.57 14.61 -7.27
CA GLN A 149 3.22 15.42 -8.32
C GLN A 149 4.50 14.77 -8.88
N GLU A 150 4.60 13.44 -8.85
CA GLU A 150 5.72 12.73 -9.46
C GLU A 150 5.44 12.46 -10.93
N THR A 151 6.45 12.68 -11.78
CA THR A 151 6.37 12.28 -13.20
C THR A 151 6.66 10.77 -13.28
N PRO A 152 5.67 9.93 -13.61
CA PRO A 152 5.92 8.49 -13.66
C PRO A 152 6.84 8.15 -14.84
N ALA A 153 7.78 7.24 -14.60
CA ALA A 153 8.70 6.75 -15.64
C ALA A 153 7.98 5.97 -16.76
N ARG A 154 6.78 5.47 -16.49
CA ARG A 154 5.93 4.76 -17.45
C ARG A 154 4.68 5.58 -17.75
N ARG A 155 4.12 5.35 -18.94
CA ARG A 155 2.85 5.93 -19.34
C ARG A 155 1.72 5.42 -18.45
N LEU A 156 1.02 6.37 -17.82
CA LEU A 156 -0.15 6.13 -16.98
C LEU A 156 -1.37 6.80 -17.60
N SER A 157 -2.45 6.04 -17.72
CA SER A 157 -3.80 6.58 -17.94
C SER A 157 -4.63 6.35 -16.68
N CYS A 158 -5.14 7.43 -16.08
CA CYS A 158 -5.96 7.32 -14.88
C CYS A 158 -7.29 8.07 -15.01
N VAL A 159 -8.38 7.37 -14.69
CA VAL A 159 -9.72 7.96 -14.58
C VAL A 159 -9.89 8.45 -13.14
N ARG A 160 -9.76 9.76 -12.93
CA ARG A 160 -9.91 10.37 -11.61
C ARG A 160 -11.38 10.72 -11.35
N LEU A 161 -12.08 9.87 -10.61
CA LEU A 161 -13.49 10.11 -10.29
C LEU A 161 -13.57 11.16 -9.18
N ALA A 162 -14.40 12.18 -9.36
CA ALA A 162 -14.87 13.06 -8.30
C ALA A 162 -16.24 12.61 -7.79
N ASN A 163 -17.06 12.04 -8.68
CA ASN A 163 -18.40 11.55 -8.36
C ASN A 163 -18.80 10.35 -9.25
N ALA A 164 -19.97 9.76 -8.98
CA ALA A 164 -20.43 8.58 -9.71
C ALA A 164 -20.73 8.82 -11.20
N ARG A 165 -21.06 10.05 -11.61
CA ARG A 165 -21.36 10.40 -13.01
C ARG A 165 -20.10 10.39 -13.87
N ASP A 166 -18.93 10.63 -13.26
CA ASP A 166 -17.64 10.61 -13.95
C ASP A 166 -17.30 9.21 -14.48
N ALA A 167 -17.84 8.14 -13.87
CA ALA A 167 -17.66 6.77 -14.35
C ALA A 167 -18.31 6.51 -15.72
N VAL A 168 -19.35 7.28 -16.06
CA VAL A 168 -20.03 7.22 -17.37
C VAL A 168 -19.32 8.10 -18.40
N GLN A 169 -18.51 9.07 -17.95
CA GLN A 169 -17.77 10.02 -18.79
C GLN A 169 -16.26 9.86 -18.61
N ALA A 170 -15.78 8.61 -18.56
CA ALA A 170 -14.39 8.29 -18.22
C ALA A 170 -13.36 9.03 -19.09
N ASP A 171 -13.65 9.25 -20.38
CA ASP A 171 -12.78 9.97 -21.31
C ASP A 171 -12.58 11.45 -20.94
N ARG A 172 -13.56 12.07 -20.27
CA ARG A 172 -13.50 13.50 -19.88
C ARG A 172 -12.65 13.74 -18.63
N VAL A 173 -12.57 12.74 -17.76
CA VAL A 173 -11.80 12.78 -16.51
C VAL A 173 -10.51 11.95 -16.59
N LEU A 174 -10.15 11.54 -17.81
CA LEU A 174 -8.92 10.81 -18.10
C LEU A 174 -7.73 11.74 -17.98
N LEU A 175 -6.86 11.43 -17.04
CA LEU A 175 -5.56 12.07 -16.89
C LEU A 175 -4.48 11.16 -17.44
N ARG A 176 -3.58 11.72 -18.24
CA ARG A 176 -2.42 11.00 -18.78
C ARG A 176 -1.15 11.58 -18.17
N PHE A 177 -0.35 10.72 -17.56
CA PHE A 177 0.91 11.08 -16.92
C PHE A 177 2.08 10.31 -17.54
N GLY A 178 3.27 10.90 -17.42
CA GLY A 178 4.49 10.35 -17.99
C GLY A 178 4.63 10.59 -19.49
N PRO A 179 5.82 10.31 -20.05
CA PRO A 179 6.09 10.55 -21.46
C PRO A 179 5.17 9.70 -22.35
N PRO A 180 4.63 10.25 -23.45
CA PRO A 180 3.96 9.44 -24.46
C PRO A 180 4.95 8.40 -25.00
N GLU A 181 4.50 7.15 -25.12
CA GLU A 181 5.36 6.08 -25.65
C GLU A 181 5.69 6.30 -27.13
N THR A 182 6.95 6.12 -27.47
CA THR A 182 7.47 6.13 -28.85
C THR A 182 7.59 4.73 -29.45
N SER A 183 7.41 3.64 -28.67
CA SER A 183 7.61 2.26 -29.11
C SER A 183 6.42 1.32 -28.81
N HIS A 184 6.12 0.45 -29.76
CA HIS A 184 5.12 -0.62 -29.59
C HIS A 184 5.60 -1.66 -28.55
N GLY A 185 4.78 -1.97 -27.55
CA GLY A 185 4.97 -3.15 -26.69
C GLY A 185 5.19 -2.93 -25.19
N ALA A 186 5.26 -1.69 -24.71
CA ALA A 186 5.35 -1.43 -23.27
C ALA A 186 3.97 -1.55 -22.58
N GLN A 187 3.92 -2.24 -21.44
CA GLN A 187 2.70 -2.43 -20.65
C GLN A 187 2.28 -1.10 -20.04
N ARG A 188 1.09 -0.63 -20.41
CA ARG A 188 0.52 0.64 -19.93
C ARG A 188 -0.14 0.42 -18.59
N LEU A 189 0.05 1.37 -17.68
CA LEU A 189 -0.60 1.33 -16.39
C LEU A 189 -1.94 2.05 -16.50
N LEU A 190 -3.01 1.36 -16.11
CA LEU A 190 -4.36 1.90 -16.08
C LEU A 190 -4.83 1.95 -14.63
N CYS A 191 -5.38 3.09 -14.20
CA CYS A 191 -6.03 3.20 -12.90
C CYS A 191 -7.37 3.92 -12.94
N THR A 192 -8.18 3.66 -11.92
CA THR A 192 -9.30 4.52 -11.56
C THR A 192 -9.39 4.61 -10.05
N CYS A 193 -9.74 5.78 -9.53
CA CYS A 193 -9.86 6.00 -8.09
C CYS A 193 -11.00 6.98 -7.77
N ALA A 194 -11.56 6.83 -6.57
CA ALA A 194 -12.64 7.65 -6.05
C ALA A 194 -12.27 8.20 -4.65
N PRO A 195 -12.82 9.37 -4.27
CA PRO A 195 -12.51 10.04 -3.01
C PRO A 195 -13.18 9.37 -1.81
N VAL A 196 -12.42 9.20 -0.74
CA VAL A 196 -12.88 8.73 0.57
C VAL A 196 -13.05 9.95 1.47
N HIS A 197 -14.24 10.09 2.05
CA HIS A 197 -14.57 11.21 2.93
C HIS A 197 -14.76 10.73 4.38
N ASP A 198 -14.43 11.59 5.34
CA ASP A 198 -14.73 11.37 6.76
C ASP A 198 -16.11 11.92 7.15
N TYR A 199 -16.47 11.76 8.43
CA TYR A 199 -17.72 12.29 9.00
C TYR A 199 -17.88 13.82 8.87
N THR A 200 -16.80 14.57 8.66
CA THR A 200 -16.86 16.03 8.43
C THR A 200 -17.11 16.39 6.97
N GLY A 201 -17.10 15.40 6.06
CA GLY A 201 -17.22 15.61 4.61
C GLY A 201 -15.90 15.96 3.93
N ARG A 202 -14.77 15.89 4.63
CA ARG A 202 -13.44 16.18 4.06
C ARG A 202 -12.91 14.95 3.32
N GLU A 203 -12.32 15.15 2.13
CA GLU A 203 -11.56 14.09 1.44
C GLU A 203 -10.29 13.78 2.25
N VAL A 204 -10.22 12.56 2.81
CA VAL A 204 -9.10 12.11 3.65
C VAL A 204 -8.20 11.09 2.95
N ALA A 205 -8.71 10.45 1.89
CA ALA A 205 -7.96 9.50 1.08
C ALA A 205 -8.62 9.29 -0.29
N ARG A 206 -7.96 8.52 -1.15
CA ARG A 206 -8.58 7.93 -2.33
C ARG A 206 -8.33 6.44 -2.39
N VAL A 207 -9.33 5.70 -2.85
CA VAL A 207 -9.23 4.27 -3.09
C VAL A 207 -9.44 4.00 -4.57
N GLY A 208 -8.69 3.06 -5.11
CA GLY A 208 -8.71 2.77 -6.53
C GLY A 208 -8.29 1.36 -6.87
N VAL A 209 -8.44 1.03 -8.15
CA VAL A 209 -7.99 -0.22 -8.74
C VAL A 209 -7.06 0.07 -9.91
N PHE A 210 -6.13 -0.85 -10.15
CA PHE A 210 -5.17 -0.70 -11.23
C PHE A 210 -4.92 -2.03 -11.96
N ALA A 211 -4.53 -1.93 -13.23
CA ALA A 211 -4.13 -3.06 -14.04
C ALA A 211 -3.10 -2.62 -15.10
N HIS A 212 -2.47 -3.61 -15.72
CA HIS A 212 -1.66 -3.39 -16.91
C HIS A 212 -2.51 -3.65 -18.15
N GLY A 213 -2.41 -2.79 -19.15
CA GLY A 213 -3.17 -2.87 -20.39
C GLY A 213 -2.30 -2.80 -21.63
N ALA A 214 -2.84 -3.30 -22.74
CA ALA A 214 -2.23 -3.22 -24.06
C ALA A 214 -2.49 -1.86 -24.76
N SER A 215 -3.45 -1.06 -24.30
CA SER A 215 -3.80 0.26 -24.86
C SER A 215 -3.90 1.33 -23.77
N GLU A 216 -3.95 2.61 -24.17
CA GLU A 216 -4.19 3.74 -23.26
C GLU A 216 -5.69 3.94 -22.94
N SER A 217 -6.55 3.05 -23.42
CA SER A 217 -7.99 3.17 -23.21
C SER A 217 -8.30 3.06 -21.71
N PRO A 218 -9.10 3.98 -21.14
CA PRO A 218 -9.44 3.94 -19.74
C PRO A 218 -10.21 2.66 -19.39
N PHE A 219 -10.32 2.36 -18.10
CA PHE A 219 -11.28 1.36 -17.67
C PHE A 219 -12.70 1.83 -18.00
N VAL A 220 -13.43 0.99 -18.74
CA VAL A 220 -14.84 1.16 -19.03
C VAL A 220 -15.58 0.00 -18.37
N GLY A 221 -16.66 0.28 -17.64
CA GLY A 221 -17.49 -0.78 -17.02
C GLY A 221 -17.30 -0.95 -15.51
N GLU A 222 -16.76 -2.09 -15.09
CA GLU A 222 -16.82 -2.54 -13.68
C GLU A 222 -15.79 -1.88 -12.75
N GLN A 223 -14.62 -1.51 -13.25
CA GLN A 223 -13.54 -0.98 -12.42
C GLN A 223 -13.87 0.41 -11.82
N PRO A 224 -14.41 1.39 -12.59
CA PRO A 224 -14.84 2.67 -12.00
C PRO A 224 -15.95 2.50 -10.97
N LYS A 225 -16.92 1.61 -11.23
CA LYS A 225 -17.99 1.26 -10.28
C LYS A 225 -17.43 0.66 -9.00
N SER A 226 -16.43 -0.23 -9.13
CA SER A 226 -15.73 -0.83 -7.98
C SER A 226 -15.01 0.22 -7.15
N ALA A 227 -14.32 1.18 -7.77
CA ALA A 227 -13.64 2.26 -7.06
C ALA A 227 -14.64 3.14 -6.28
N ILE A 228 -15.78 3.49 -6.89
CA ILE A 228 -16.85 4.25 -6.23
C ILE A 228 -17.42 3.48 -5.04
N GLU A 229 -17.74 2.20 -5.22
CA GLU A 229 -18.33 1.40 -4.14
C GLU A 229 -17.36 1.20 -2.99
N LEU A 230 -16.08 0.92 -3.27
CA LEU A 230 -15.03 0.90 -2.26
C LEU A 230 -14.96 2.22 -1.51
N ALA A 231 -14.94 3.35 -2.22
CA ALA A 231 -14.88 4.67 -1.61
C ALA A 231 -16.10 4.94 -0.72
N ARG A 232 -17.30 4.57 -1.19
CA ARG A 232 -18.56 4.70 -0.44
C ARG A 232 -18.54 3.88 0.84
N LEU A 233 -18.18 2.60 0.76
CA LEU A 233 -18.16 1.69 1.92
C LEU A 233 -17.15 2.14 2.98
N ILE A 234 -15.98 2.62 2.55
CA ILE A 234 -14.96 3.13 3.47
C ILE A 234 -15.42 4.45 4.10
N SER A 235 -15.99 5.37 3.30
CA SER A 235 -16.50 6.64 3.80
C SER A 235 -17.63 6.44 4.81
N LEU A 236 -18.57 5.53 4.55
CA LEU A 236 -19.64 5.17 5.49
C LEU A 236 -19.09 4.66 6.82
N ARG A 237 -18.05 3.83 6.79
CA ARG A 237 -17.39 3.34 8.00
C ARG A 237 -16.67 4.45 8.79
N LEU A 238 -16.29 5.55 8.13
CA LEU A 238 -15.73 6.75 8.75
C LEU A 238 -16.80 7.75 9.20
N GLY A 239 -18.07 7.36 9.18
CA GLY A 239 -19.19 8.23 9.56
C GLY A 239 -19.62 9.23 8.49
N HIS A 240 -19.07 9.15 7.27
CA HIS A 240 -19.55 9.98 6.17
C HIS A 240 -20.89 9.46 5.66
N VAL A 241 -21.95 10.23 5.91
CA VAL A 241 -23.26 9.97 5.35
C VAL A 241 -23.50 11.02 4.27
N SER A 242 -23.33 10.66 2.99
CA SER A 242 -23.77 11.55 1.93
C SER A 242 -25.28 11.67 2.06
N GLY A 243 -25.83 12.89 2.11
CA GLY A 243 -27.25 13.11 2.38
C GLY A 243 -28.17 12.12 1.65
N LEU A 244 -28.99 11.42 2.44
CA LEU A 244 -30.32 10.98 2.02
C LEU A 244 -31.17 12.24 1.74
N ALA A 245 -30.91 12.90 0.62
CA ALA A 245 -31.74 13.93 0.01
C ALA A 245 -31.29 14.00 -1.46
N ALA A 246 -31.99 13.43 -2.44
CA ALA A 246 -33.40 13.60 -2.71
C ALA A 246 -34.06 12.29 -3.14
N ASN A 247 -34.97 11.80 -2.32
CA ASN A 247 -36.16 11.05 -2.72
C ASN A 247 -37.13 11.10 -1.54
N VAL A 248 -37.70 12.29 -1.32
CA VAL A 248 -38.97 12.46 -0.62
C VAL A 248 -39.81 13.35 -1.52
N GLN A 249 -40.75 12.68 -2.20
CA GLN A 249 -41.91 13.16 -2.96
C GLN A 249 -41.64 13.97 -4.24
#